data_AF-A0A9P8BML5-F1
#
_entry.id   AF-A0A9P8BML5-F1
#
_cell.length_a   1.000
_cell.length_b   1.000
_cell.length_c   1.000
_cell.angle_alpha   90.00
_cell.angle_beta   90.00
_cell.angle_gamma   90.00
#
_symmetry.space_group_name_H-M   'P 1'
#
loop_
_entity.id
_entity.type
_entity.pdbx_description
1 polymer ?
#
loop_
_entity_poly.entity_id
_entity_poly.type
_entity_poly.pdbx_seq_one_letter_code
_entity_poly.pdbx_strand_id
1 'polypeptide(L)'
;MATYESNILTVKWLEQETCNVAIKKLTFMAKAFGYSINSPIATSSLSLNDFHQAYTIVADDFFANQVKYSLWSAATSFSQLTLHHDREAMNIPPPDVLGSYLATGNSIELGAGILQMLFFHVENAEYANYSRIGAFIGNGIG
;
A
#
# COMPACT_ATOMS: atom_id res chain seq x y z
N MET A 1 7.87 -6.89 -11.82
CA MET A 1 6.91 -7.98 -12.17
C MET A 1 7.37 -8.75 -13.40
N ALA A 2 7.50 -8.15 -14.58
CA ALA A 2 7.93 -8.85 -15.80
C ALA A 2 9.20 -9.71 -15.63
N THR A 3 10.24 -9.21 -14.95
CA THR A 3 11.47 -9.99 -14.68
C THR A 3 11.22 -11.22 -13.79
N TYR A 4 10.33 -11.13 -12.80
CA TYR A 4 9.96 -12.28 -11.96
C TYR A 4 9.16 -13.30 -12.77
N GLU A 5 8.23 -12.85 -13.61
CA GLU A 5 7.45 -13.71 -14.51
C GLU A 5 8.34 -14.46 -15.51
N SER A 6 9.35 -13.82 -16.09
CA SER A 6 10.30 -14.51 -16.96
C SER A 6 11.20 -15.47 -16.19
N ASN A 7 11.65 -15.08 -15.00
CA ASN A 7 12.61 -15.88 -14.23
C ASN A 7 11.97 -17.14 -13.66
N ILE A 8 10.72 -17.09 -13.18
CA ILE A 8 10.07 -18.25 -12.56
C ILE A 8 9.90 -19.41 -13.54
N LEU A 9 9.75 -19.13 -14.83
CA LEU A 9 9.70 -20.15 -15.89
C LEU A 9 11.04 -20.89 -16.11
N THR A 10 12.15 -20.33 -15.63
CA THR A 10 13.48 -20.93 -15.77
C THR A 10 13.90 -21.76 -14.56
N VAL A 11 13.11 -21.72 -13.48
CA VAL A 11 13.42 -22.37 -12.22
C VAL A 11 13.21 -23.88 -12.33
N LYS A 12 14.29 -24.65 -12.12
CA LYS A 12 14.29 -26.12 -12.33
C LYS A 12 13.63 -26.93 -11.21
N TRP A 13 13.43 -26.34 -10.04
CA TRP A 13 12.84 -27.04 -8.88
C TRP A 13 11.32 -26.91 -8.80
N LEU A 14 10.71 -26.08 -9.66
CA LEU A 14 9.28 -25.88 -9.75
C LEU A 14 8.71 -26.62 -10.96
N GLU A 15 7.54 -27.20 -10.79
CA GLU A 15 6.77 -27.78 -11.89
C GLU A 15 6.04 -26.68 -12.68
N GLN A 16 5.71 -26.96 -13.94
CA GLN A 16 5.06 -25.99 -14.83
C GLN A 16 3.72 -25.50 -14.28
N GLU A 17 2.96 -26.36 -13.60
CA GLU A 17 1.68 -25.99 -12.98
C GLU A 17 1.90 -24.96 -11.86
N THR A 18 2.90 -25.18 -10.99
CA THR A 18 3.25 -24.25 -9.92
C THR A 18 3.70 -22.90 -10.48
N CYS A 19 4.51 -22.89 -11.54
CA CYS A 19 4.91 -21.67 -12.23
C CYS A 19 3.70 -20.89 -12.75
N ASN A 20 2.71 -21.56 -13.33
CA ASN A 20 1.50 -20.92 -13.84
C ASN A 20 0.67 -20.26 -12.73
N VAL A 21 0.57 -20.90 -11.55
CA VAL A 21 -0.12 -20.32 -10.38
C VAL A 21 0.64 -19.11 -9.84
N ALA A 22 1.97 -19.18 -9.77
CA ALA A 22 2.80 -18.07 -9.33
C ALA A 22 2.71 -16.87 -10.28
N ILE A 23 2.71 -17.10 -11.61
CA ILE A 23 2.48 -16.06 -12.61
C ILE A 23 1.12 -15.41 -12.40
N LYS A 24 0.05 -16.20 -12.20
CA LYS A 24 -1.28 -15.65 -11.89
C LYS A 24 -1.24 -14.73 -10.66
N LYS A 25 -0.55 -15.13 -9.58
CA LYS A 25 -0.37 -14.28 -8.40
C LYS A 25 0.30 -12.94 -8.75
N LEU A 26 1.39 -12.98 -9.52
CA LEU A 26 2.12 -11.78 -9.96
C LEU A 26 1.26 -10.87 -10.84
N THR A 27 0.55 -11.46 -11.81
CA THR A 27 -0.35 -10.73 -12.72
C THR A 27 -1.48 -10.02 -11.99
N PHE A 28 -2.06 -10.67 -10.97
CA PHE A 28 -3.17 -10.09 -10.19
C PHE A 28 -2.71 -9.26 -9.00
N MET A 29 -1.42 -9.01 -8.80
CA MET A 29 -0.91 -8.25 -7.67
C MET A 29 -1.28 -6.76 -7.79
N ALA A 30 -1.92 -6.22 -6.75
CA ALA A 30 -2.32 -4.82 -6.67
C ALA A 30 -1.13 -3.93 -6.28
N LYS A 31 -1.22 -2.64 -6.60
CA LYS A 31 -0.16 -1.65 -6.39
C LYS A 31 -0.77 -0.40 -5.79
N ALA A 32 -0.49 -0.13 -4.53
CA ALA A 32 -0.97 1.04 -3.81
C ALA A 32 0.22 1.95 -3.47
N PHE A 33 0.49 2.94 -4.33
CA PHE A 33 1.69 3.77 -4.24
C PHE A 33 1.36 5.23 -3.95
N GLY A 34 2.16 5.85 -3.08
CA GLY A 34 2.05 7.25 -2.71
C GLY A 34 0.96 7.49 -1.66
N TYR A 35 -0.29 7.53 -2.12
CA TYR A 35 -1.46 7.87 -1.31
C TYR A 35 -2.73 7.19 -1.84
N SER A 36 -3.74 7.04 -0.97
CA SER A 36 -5.01 6.41 -1.31
C SER A 36 -5.77 7.18 -2.40
N ILE A 37 -6.28 6.45 -3.39
CA ILE A 37 -7.07 6.98 -4.52
C ILE A 37 -8.56 6.60 -4.47
N ASN A 38 -8.96 5.76 -3.50
CA ASN A 38 -10.31 5.20 -3.43
C ASN A 38 -11.04 5.62 -2.14
N SER A 39 -10.58 5.15 -0.97
CA SER A 39 -11.32 5.33 0.28
C SER A 39 -10.41 5.59 1.49
N PRO A 40 -10.24 6.85 1.93
CA PRO A 40 -10.66 8.08 1.24
C PRO A 40 -9.74 8.40 0.04
N ILE A 41 -10.22 9.25 -0.87
CA ILE A 41 -9.40 9.81 -1.95
C ILE A 41 -8.57 10.95 -1.37
N ALA A 42 -7.26 10.73 -1.21
CA ALA A 42 -6.38 11.67 -0.51
C ALA A 42 -6.24 13.05 -1.18
N THR A 43 -6.52 13.13 -2.48
CA THR A 43 -6.45 14.39 -3.25
C THR A 43 -7.78 15.16 -3.29
N SER A 44 -8.86 14.61 -2.73
CA SER A 44 -10.19 15.23 -2.72
C SER A 44 -10.53 15.74 -1.33
N SER A 45 -10.64 17.06 -1.20
CA SER A 45 -11.06 17.70 0.06
C SER A 45 -12.46 17.24 0.49
N LEU A 46 -13.35 16.99 -0.47
CA LEU A 46 -14.69 16.47 -0.19
C LEU A 46 -14.63 15.04 0.36
N SER A 47 -13.86 14.16 -0.28
CA SER A 47 -13.72 12.77 0.16
C SER A 47 -13.12 12.68 1.57
N LEU A 48 -12.09 13.49 1.85
CA LEU A 48 -11.48 13.56 3.17
C LEU A 48 -12.45 14.11 4.22
N ASN A 49 -13.18 15.18 3.89
CA ASN A 49 -14.17 15.76 4.80
C ASN A 49 -15.28 14.75 5.14
N ASP A 50 -15.83 14.07 4.14
CA ASP A 50 -16.88 13.08 4.32
C ASP A 50 -16.40 11.86 5.13
N PHE A 51 -15.15 11.44 4.93
CA PHE A 51 -14.55 10.33 5.67
C PHE A 51 -14.32 10.68 7.15
N HIS A 52 -13.90 11.92 7.45
CA HIS A 52 -13.62 12.37 8.81
C HIS A 52 -14.79 13.06 9.52
N GLN A 53 -15.95 13.25 8.87
CA GLN A 53 -17.08 14.02 9.40
C GLN A 53 -17.61 13.54 10.77
N ALA A 54 -17.48 12.23 11.04
CA ALA A 54 -17.99 11.61 12.26
C ALA A 54 -17.10 11.85 13.49
N TYR A 55 -15.93 12.45 13.32
CA TYR A 55 -14.97 12.72 14.39
C TYR A 55 -14.67 14.23 14.49
N THR A 56 -14.94 14.82 15.66
CA THR A 56 -14.69 16.23 15.94
C THR A 56 -13.64 16.41 17.02
N ILE A 57 -12.66 17.28 16.75
CA ILE A 57 -11.54 17.61 17.63
C ILE A 57 -11.87 18.87 18.44
N VAL A 58 -11.50 18.88 19.72
CA VAL A 58 -11.55 20.04 20.61
C VAL A 58 -10.12 20.46 20.94
N ALA A 59 -9.73 21.69 20.62
CA ALA A 59 -8.32 22.10 20.60
C ALA A 59 -7.58 21.97 21.95
N ASP A 60 -8.30 22.11 23.06
CA ASP A 60 -7.78 22.14 24.43
C ASP A 60 -8.04 20.85 25.23
N ASP A 61 -8.59 19.80 24.61
CA ASP A 61 -8.88 18.53 25.28
C ASP A 61 -8.29 17.32 24.55
N PHE A 62 -6.99 17.10 24.79
CA PHE A 62 -6.27 15.96 24.22
C PHE A 62 -6.89 14.62 24.63
N PHE A 63 -7.27 14.45 25.89
CA PHE A 63 -7.77 13.17 26.39
C PHE A 63 -9.11 12.80 25.73
N ALA A 64 -10.07 13.73 25.70
CA ALA A 64 -11.35 13.48 25.04
C ALA A 64 -11.16 13.23 23.54
N ASN A 65 -10.23 13.94 22.87
CA ASN A 65 -9.92 13.69 21.47
C ASN A 65 -9.40 12.28 21.22
N GLN A 66 -8.59 11.72 22.12
CA GLN A 66 -8.10 10.34 22.01
C GLN A 66 -9.22 9.31 22.21
N VAL A 67 -10.11 9.55 23.18
CA VAL A 67 -11.29 8.69 23.39
C VAL A 67 -12.20 8.71 22.16
N LYS A 68 -12.51 9.90 21.63
CA LYS A 68 -13.30 10.07 20.41
C LYS A 68 -12.64 9.41 19.19
N TYR A 69 -11.32 9.52 19.04
CA TYR A 69 -10.58 8.87 17.96
C TYR A 69 -10.67 7.35 18.07
N SER A 70 -10.54 6.81 19.28
CA SER A 70 -10.62 5.36 19.53
C SER A 70 -12.00 4.80 19.18
N LEU A 71 -13.06 5.52 19.55
CA LEU A 71 -14.44 5.17 19.19
C LEU A 71 -14.68 5.24 17.68
N TRP A 72 -14.23 6.31 17.03
CA TRP A 72 -14.33 6.47 15.58
C TRP A 72 -13.58 5.37 14.85
N SER A 73 -12.32 5.11 15.22
CA SER A 73 -11.50 4.07 14.60
C SER A 73 -12.14 2.68 14.73
N ALA A 74 -12.69 2.34 15.90
CA ALA A 74 -13.39 1.08 16.08
C ALA A 74 -14.64 0.99 15.20
N ALA A 75 -15.47 2.05 15.17
CA ALA A 75 -16.67 2.09 14.34
C ALA A 75 -16.34 1.99 12.84
N THR A 76 -15.31 2.69 12.37
CA THR A 76 -14.82 2.61 10.98
C THR A 76 -14.28 1.22 10.64
N SER A 77 -13.56 0.56 11.55
CA SER A 77 -13.12 -0.83 11.32
C SER A 77 -14.30 -1.79 11.25
N PHE A 78 -15.29 -1.66 12.14
CA PHE A 78 -16.48 -2.51 12.11
C PHE A 78 -17.36 -2.27 10.88
N SER A 79 -17.42 -1.04 10.35
CA SER A 79 -18.19 -0.76 9.12
C SER A 79 -17.61 -1.43 7.87
N GLN A 80 -16.35 -1.87 7.90
CA GLN A 80 -15.73 -2.61 6.79
C GLN A 80 -16.14 -4.08 6.74
N LEU A 81 -16.73 -4.65 7.79
CA LEU A 81 -17.02 -6.10 7.89
C LEU A 81 -17.95 -6.62 6.77
N THR A 82 -18.83 -5.78 6.25
CA THR A 82 -19.78 -6.13 5.19
C THR A 82 -19.29 -5.74 3.80
N LEU A 83 -18.14 -5.06 3.71
CA LEU A 83 -17.58 -4.56 2.46
C LEU A 83 -16.53 -5.52 1.91
N HIS A 84 -16.34 -5.49 0.60
CA HIS A 84 -15.23 -6.20 -0.02
C HIS A 84 -13.91 -5.53 0.35
N HIS A 85 -12.86 -6.33 0.54
CA HIS A 85 -11.52 -5.83 0.82
C HIS A 85 -11.02 -5.01 -0.38
N ASP A 86 -10.77 -3.72 -0.14
CA ASP A 86 -10.11 -2.84 -1.10
C ASP A 86 -8.61 -3.14 -1.12
N ARG A 87 -8.12 -3.68 -2.24
CA ARG A 87 -6.73 -4.09 -2.43
C ARG A 87 -5.82 -2.91 -2.77
N GLU A 88 -6.40 -1.76 -3.08
CA GLU A 88 -5.71 -0.50 -3.39
C GLU A 88 -5.77 0.49 -2.22
N ALA A 89 -6.52 0.17 -1.17
CA ALA A 89 -6.46 0.89 0.09
C ALA A 89 -5.06 0.75 0.70
N MET A 90 -4.56 1.86 1.24
CA MET A 90 -3.26 1.91 1.88
C MET A 90 -3.42 1.79 3.40
N ASN A 91 -2.68 0.87 3.99
CA ASN A 91 -2.56 0.72 5.45
C ASN A 91 -1.38 1.53 5.99
N ILE A 92 -0.50 1.99 5.10
CA ILE A 92 0.64 2.85 5.43
C ILE A 92 0.24 4.31 5.20
N PRO A 93 0.41 5.20 6.21
CA PRO A 93 0.26 6.63 6.03
C PRO A 93 1.15 7.17 4.90
N PRO A 94 0.65 8.08 4.04
CA PRO A 94 1.44 8.65 2.95
C PRO A 94 2.83 9.22 3.32
N PRO A 95 3.02 9.93 4.46
CA PRO A 95 4.33 10.50 4.78
C PRO A 95 5.36 9.48 5.26
N ASP A 96 4.96 8.23 5.55
CA ASP A 96 5.88 7.24 6.08
C ASP A 96 6.92 6.82 5.04
N VAL A 97 8.17 6.72 5.46
CA VAL A 97 9.29 6.21 4.66
C VAL A 97 9.30 4.69 4.74
N LEU A 98 8.20 4.07 4.29
CA LEU A 98 7.92 2.65 4.44
C LEU A 98 7.23 2.09 3.20
N GLY A 99 7.38 0.79 3.02
CA GLY A 99 6.51 0.00 2.17
C GLY A 99 6.31 -1.40 2.74
N SER A 100 5.34 -2.13 2.20
CA SER A 100 5.02 -3.47 2.66
C SER A 100 4.38 -4.31 1.56
N TYR A 101 4.44 -5.62 1.71
CA TYR A 101 3.62 -6.57 0.96
C TYR A 101 2.51 -7.11 1.87
N LEU A 102 1.25 -6.94 1.44
CA LEU A 102 0.08 -7.45 2.13
C LEU A 102 -0.36 -8.77 1.51
N ALA A 103 -0.14 -9.89 2.22
CA ALA A 103 -0.44 -11.21 1.70
C ALA A 103 -1.95 -11.45 1.47
N THR A 104 -2.80 -10.93 2.35
CA THR A 104 -4.27 -11.07 2.28
C THR A 104 -4.86 -10.36 1.07
N GLY A 105 -4.29 -9.20 0.70
CA GLY A 105 -4.69 -8.42 -0.46
C GLY A 105 -3.88 -8.71 -1.72
N ASN A 106 -2.83 -9.55 -1.66
CA ASN A 106 -1.83 -9.69 -2.72
C ASN A 106 -1.48 -8.31 -3.31
N SER A 107 -1.02 -7.40 -2.45
CA SER A 107 -0.81 -5.98 -2.77
C SER A 107 0.55 -5.52 -2.28
N ILE A 108 1.20 -4.64 -3.04
CA ILE A 108 2.39 -3.91 -2.61
C ILE A 108 1.98 -2.48 -2.30
N GLU A 109 2.29 -2.04 -1.09
CA GLU A 109 2.03 -0.70 -0.60
C GLU A 109 3.35 0.07 -0.46
N LEU A 110 3.42 1.28 -1.02
CA LEU A 110 4.56 2.20 -0.84
C LEU A 110 4.03 3.56 -0.43
N GLY A 111 4.42 4.07 0.74
CA GLY A 111 4.11 5.45 1.13
C GLY A 111 4.77 6.48 0.20
N ALA A 112 4.19 7.66 0.05
CA ALA A 112 4.85 8.76 -0.67
C ALA A 112 6.22 9.11 -0.05
N GLY A 113 6.37 8.94 1.27
CA GLY A 113 7.61 9.18 1.99
C GLY A 113 8.80 8.34 1.51
N ILE A 114 8.62 7.10 1.02
CA ILE A 114 9.74 6.31 0.46
C ILE A 114 10.09 6.72 -0.98
N LEU A 115 9.24 7.48 -1.67
CA LEU A 115 9.42 7.90 -3.06
C LEU A 115 10.15 9.25 -3.17
N GLN A 116 11.21 9.44 -2.38
CA GLN A 116 12.00 10.66 -2.31
C GLN A 116 13.49 10.41 -2.57
N MET A 117 14.24 11.51 -2.76
CA MET A 117 15.69 11.49 -2.95
C MET A 117 16.37 10.60 -1.90
N LEU A 118 17.43 9.90 -2.33
CA LEU A 118 18.02 8.71 -1.71
C LEU A 118 17.33 7.40 -2.06
N PHE A 119 16.01 7.27 -2.21
CA PHE A 119 15.39 5.99 -2.59
C PHE A 119 14.93 5.97 -4.04
N PHE A 120 14.30 7.06 -4.46
CA PHE A 120 13.82 7.28 -5.81
C PHE A 120 13.88 8.76 -6.16
N HIS A 121 14.39 9.08 -7.35
CA HIS A 121 14.23 10.41 -7.94
C HIS A 121 14.25 10.28 -9.45
N VAL A 122 13.50 11.14 -10.14
CA VAL A 122 13.44 11.14 -11.62
C VAL A 122 14.78 11.54 -12.24
N GLU A 123 15.60 12.31 -11.52
CA GLU A 123 16.94 12.73 -11.96
C GLU A 123 18.06 11.76 -11.54
N ASN A 124 17.75 10.72 -10.75
CA ASN A 124 18.75 9.71 -10.42
C ASN A 124 19.10 8.90 -11.67
N ALA A 125 20.37 8.49 -11.76
CA ALA A 125 20.75 7.45 -12.70
C ALA A 125 19.93 6.17 -12.45
N GLU A 126 19.53 5.47 -13.51
CA GLU A 126 18.62 4.32 -13.42
C GLU A 126 19.11 3.25 -12.42
N TYR A 127 20.40 2.92 -12.43
CA TYR A 127 20.98 1.93 -11.52
C TYR A 127 20.79 2.30 -10.04
N ALA A 128 20.74 3.60 -9.70
CA ALA A 128 20.52 4.05 -8.33
C ALA A 128 19.07 3.81 -7.90
N ASN A 129 18.11 4.06 -8.80
CA ASN A 129 16.70 3.74 -8.53
C ASN A 129 16.50 2.21 -8.46
N TYR A 130 17.06 1.45 -9.39
CA TYR A 130 16.93 -0.02 -9.39
C TYR A 130 17.58 -0.66 -8.16
N SER A 131 18.76 -0.23 -7.74
CA SER A 131 19.44 -0.80 -6.56
C SER A 131 18.72 -0.50 -5.25
N ARG A 132 17.90 0.55 -5.20
CA ARG A 132 17.19 0.98 -3.98
C ARG A 132 15.71 0.65 -4.04
N ILE A 133 14.90 1.48 -4.70
CA ILE A 133 13.46 1.22 -4.78
C ILE A 133 13.16 -0.06 -5.57
N GLY A 134 13.96 -0.40 -6.58
CA GLY A 134 13.81 -1.66 -7.31
C GLY A 134 14.07 -2.90 -6.45
N ALA A 135 15.12 -2.88 -5.62
CA ALA A 135 15.40 -3.94 -4.66
C ALA A 135 14.30 -4.06 -3.58
N PHE A 136 13.79 -2.92 -3.12
CA PHE A 136 12.67 -2.87 -2.16
C PHE A 136 11.40 -3.52 -2.74
N ILE A 137 10.99 -3.10 -3.95
CA ILE A 137 9.85 -3.70 -4.66
C ILE A 137 10.09 -5.18 -4.94
N GLY A 138 11.32 -5.56 -5.31
CA GLY A 138 11.73 -6.95 -5.51
C GLY A 138 11.52 -7.81 -4.26
N ASN A 139 11.88 -7.29 -3.08
CA ASN A 139 11.64 -7.96 -1.80
C ASN A 139 10.15 -8.21 -1.55
N GLY A 140 9.28 -7.25 -1.86
CA GLY A 140 7.83 -7.43 -1.72
C GLY A 140 7.19 -8.39 -2.73
N ILE A 141 7.86 -8.67 -3.84
CA ILE A 141 7.40 -9.64 -4.86
C ILE A 141 7.88 -11.06 -4.56
N GLY A 142 9.13 -11.20 -4.09
CA GLY A 142 9.80 -12.48 -3.83
C GLY A 142 9.18 -13.27 -2.70
#